data_AF-A0A385CIP8-F1
#
_entry.id   AF-A0A385CIP8-F1
#
_cell.length_a   1.000
_cell.length_b   1.000
_cell.length_c   1.000
_cell.angle_alpha   90.00
_cell.angle_beta   90.00
_cell.angle_gamma   90.00
#
_symmetry.space_group_name_H-M   'P 1'
#
loop_
_entity.id
_entity.type
_entity.pdbx_description
1 polymer ?
#
loop_
_entity_poly.entity_id
_entity_poly.type
_entity_poly.pdbx_seq_one_letter_code
_entity_poly.pdbx_strand_id
1 'polypeptide(L)' 'VFGSKVIKAGNGEPDAFETQIGQAILELEMNSDLKPQLRDLYITRAREVEFNNKKA' A
#
# COMPACT_ATOMS: atom_id res chain seq x y z
N VAL A 1 -9.86 10.59 -9.53
CA VAL A 1 -9.08 10.11 -8.36
C VAL A 1 -8.72 8.67 -8.66
N PHE A 2 -7.44 8.36 -8.86
CA PHE A 2 -6.99 6.97 -8.91
C PHE A 2 -7.21 6.37 -7.51
N GLY A 3 -7.89 5.23 -7.42
CA GLY A 3 -8.33 4.66 -6.14
C GLY A 3 -7.14 4.30 -5.24
N SER A 4 -7.31 4.48 -3.93
CA SER A 4 -6.34 4.04 -2.92
C SER A 4 -6.09 2.53 -3.05
N LYS A 5 -4.83 2.10 -2.94
CA LYS A 5 -4.45 0.67 -2.86
C LYS A 5 -4.65 0.09 -1.44
N VAL A 6 -5.11 0.92 -0.49
CA VAL A 6 -5.40 0.55 0.89
C VAL A 6 -6.90 0.52 1.13
N ILE A 7 -7.41 -0.60 1.63
CA ILE A 7 -8.83 -0.80 2.01
C ILE A 7 -8.90 -1.07 3.51
N LYS A 8 -9.43 -0.12 4.29
CA LYS A 8 -9.65 -0.30 5.73
C LYS A 8 -11.03 -0.89 6.00
N ALA A 9 -11.13 -1.70 7.05
CA ALA A 9 -12.42 -2.13 7.57
C ALA A 9 -13.22 -0.93 8.10
N GLY A 10 -14.53 -0.92 7.88
CA GLY A 10 -15.44 0.10 8.42
C GLY A 10 -15.26 1.51 7.84
N ASN A 11 -14.75 1.64 6.61
CA ASN A 11 -14.46 2.92 5.95
C ASN A 11 -13.51 3.83 6.74
N GLY A 12 -12.59 3.25 7.51
CA GLY A 12 -11.53 4.02 8.15
C GLY A 12 -10.59 4.64 7.12
N GLU A 13 -9.99 5.77 7.46
CA GLU A 13 -8.95 6.39 6.63
C GLU A 13 -7.60 5.68 6.85
N PRO A 14 -6.79 5.47 5.80
CA PRO A 14 -5.42 4.99 5.96
C PRO A 14 -4.58 5.98 6.77
N ASP A 15 -3.65 5.48 7.59
CA ASP A 15 -2.67 6.36 8.21
C ASP A 15 -1.62 6.86 7.20
N ALA A 16 -0.74 7.78 7.62
CA ALA A 16 0.25 8.38 6.73
C ALA A 16 1.22 7.34 6.15
N PHE A 17 1.58 6.31 6.91
CA PHE A 17 2.47 5.25 6.47
C PHE A 17 1.76 4.34 5.47
N GLU A 18 0.53 3.91 5.79
CA GLU A 18 -0.31 3.14 4.88
C GLU A 18 -0.56 3.88 3.57
N THR A 19 -0.80 5.19 3.62
CA THR A 19 -0.96 6.05 2.44
C THR A 19 0.30 6.05 1.58
N GLN A 20 1.48 6.19 2.20
CA GLN A 20 2.77 6.16 1.49
C GLN A 20 2.98 4.80 0.79
N ILE A 21 2.68 3.70 1.47
CA ILE A 21 2.77 2.35 0.88
C ILE A 21 1.77 2.18 -0.27
N GLY A 22 0.54 2.65 -0.09
CA GLY A 22 -0.49 2.59 -1.12
C GLY A 22 -0.10 3.35 -2.39
N GLN A 23 0.52 4.52 -2.23
CA GLN A 23 1.03 5.33 -3.34
C GLN A 23 2.18 4.62 -4.08
N ALA A 24 3.12 4.00 -3.35
CA ALA A 24 4.21 3.25 -3.96
C ALA A 24 3.73 2.05 -4.79
N ILE A 25 2.69 1.34 -4.31
CA ILE A 25 2.08 0.22 -5.06
C ILE A 25 1.40 0.74 -6.34
N LEU A 26 0.70 1.88 -6.26
CA LEU A 26 0.05 2.48 -7.43
C LEU A 26 1.08 2.90 -8.50
N GLU A 27 2.19 3.50 -8.08
CA GLU A 27 3.28 3.86 -8.99
C GLU A 27 3.90 2.63 -9.65
N LEU A 28 4.08 1.55 -8.88
CA LEU A 28 4.59 0.29 -9.42
C LEU A 28 3.60 -0.33 -10.42
N GLU A 29 2.30 -0.30 -10.13
CA GLU A 29 1.24 -0.75 -11.05
C GLU A 29 1.27 0.04 -12.37
N MET A 30 1.53 1.34 -12.32
CA MET A 30 1.56 2.19 -13.51
C MET A 30 2.81 2.00 -14.36
N ASN A 31 3.95 1.71 -13.74
CA ASN A 31 5.27 1.80 -14.38
C ASN A 31 5.98 0.45 -14.55
N SER A 32 5.37 -0.67 -14.15
CA SER A 32 5.98 -2.00 -14.27
C SER A 32 5.14 -2.97 -15.11
N ASP A 33 5.81 -4.00 -15.62
CA ASP A 33 5.17 -5.15 -16.24
C ASP A 33 4.31 -5.97 -15.24
N LEU A 34 4.38 -5.63 -13.94
CA LEU A 34 3.56 -6.24 -12.88
C LEU A 34 2.14 -5.65 -12.82
N LYS A 35 1.80 -4.71 -13.71
CA LYS A 35 0.47 -4.10 -13.78
C LYS A 35 -0.69 -5.11 -13.72
N PRO A 36 -0.68 -6.25 -14.44
CA PRO A 36 -1.77 -7.23 -14.36
C PRO A 36 -1.96 -7.81 -12.97
N GLN A 37 -0.87 -8.04 -12.24
CA GLN A 37 -0.89 -8.63 -10.89
C GLN A 37 -1.26 -7.59 -9.83
N LEU A 38 -0.83 -6.33 -10.02
CA LEU A 38 -1.05 -5.27 -9.06
C LEU A 38 -2.44 -4.63 -9.18
N ARG A 39 -3.09 -4.69 -10.34
CA ARG A 39 -4.42 -4.10 -10.58
C ARG A 39 -5.46 -4.54 -9.55
N ASP A 40 -5.51 -5.84 -9.26
CA ASP A 40 -6.48 -6.42 -8.33
C ASP A 40 -5.90 -6.64 -6.92
N LEU A 41 -4.66 -6.20 -6.68
CA LEU A 41 -4.03 -6.25 -5.37
C LEU A 41 -4.46 -5.06 -4.51
N TYR A 42 -4.94 -5.34 -3.31
CA TYR A 42 -5.24 -4.35 -2.27
C TYR A 42 -4.65 -4.81 -0.94
N ILE A 43 -4.25 -3.86 -0.11
CA ILE A 43 -3.79 -4.14 1.25
C ILE A 43 -4.78 -3.60 2.27
N THR A 44 -4.90 -4.29 3.40
CA THR A 44 -5.78 -3.84 4.50
C THR A 44 -5.03 -3.11 5.60
N ARG A 45 -3.71 -3.30 5.66
CA ARG A 45 -2.83 -2.70 6.65
C ARG A 45 -1.38 -2.73 6.17
N ALA A 46 -0.62 -1.72 6.56
CA ALA A 46 0.84 -1.73 6.56
C ALA A 46 1.34 -1.31 7.95
N ARG A 47 2.47 -1.86 8.40
CA ARG A 47 3.10 -1.49 9.67
C ARG A 47 4.61 -1.60 9.54
N GLU A 48 5.32 -0.57 10.00
CA GLU A 48 6.75 -0.62 10.24
C GLU A 48 7.01 -1.26 11.62
N VAL A 49 7.91 -2.24 11.68
CA VAL A 49 8.32 -2.95 12.90
C VAL A 49 9.83 -2.85 13.06
N GLU A 50 10.31 -2.59 14.27
CA GLU A 50 11.73 -2.61 14.57
C GLU A 50 12.19 -4.02 14.96
N PHE A 51 13.28 -4.48 14.34
CA PHE A 51 13.91 -5.76 14.60
C PHE A 51 15.44 -5.61 14.63
N ASN A 52 16.07 -5.91 15.77
CA ASN A 52 17.52 -5.86 15.95
C ASN A 52 18.17 -4.56 15.41
N ASN A 53 17.62 -3.40 15.80
CA ASN A 53 18.01 -2.05 15.36
C ASN A 53 17.86 -1.80 13.84
N LYS A 54 17.03 -2.59 13.14
CA LYS A 54 16.65 -2.38 11.74
C LYS A 54 15.13 -2.25 11.65
N LYS A 55 14.64 -1.38 10.75
CA LYS A 55 13.21 -1.25 10.44
C LYS A 55 12.84 -2.27 9.36
N ALA A 56 11.73 -2.97 9.55
CA ALA A 56 11.18 -4.01 8.67
C ALA A 56 9.68 -3.80 8.44
#